data_AF-A0A367KRN7-F1
#
_entry.id   AF-A0A367KRN7-F1
#
_cell.length_a   1.000
_cell.length_b   1.000
_cell.length_c   1.000
_cell.angle_alpha   90.00
_cell.angle_beta   90.00
_cell.angle_gamma   90.00
#
_symmetry.space_group_name_H-M   'P 1'
#
loop_
_entity.id
_entity.type
_entity.pdbx_description
1 polymer ?
#
loop_
_entity_poly.entity_id
_entity_poly.type
_entity_poly.pdbx_seq_one_letter_code
_entity_poly.pdbx_strand_id
1 'polypeptide(L)'
;MNFFRCYLTLLIFIQFTLAQFRLLFPAPRGNSEVNQLIPPCGAYDITNQSRTQVPLETPFVEIDSELDVYNYSIHAIVGNNPSSADFFGTSSSYISVASGTRDHANASCLQFSFPQNISSGTNATLQVVYNSSNGIYFQVK
;
A
#
# COMPACT_ATOMS: atom_id res chain seq x y z
N MET A 1 -31.12 -11.02 -55.70
CA MET A 1 -30.68 -9.69 -55.24
C MET A 1 -31.17 -9.47 -53.82
N ASN A 2 -30.22 -9.22 -52.91
CA ASN A 2 -30.35 -8.36 -51.71
C ASN A 2 -31.08 -8.97 -50.49
N PHE A 3 -30.61 -8.86 -49.24
CA PHE A 3 -29.36 -8.37 -48.65
C PHE A 3 -29.37 -8.92 -47.21
N PHE A 4 -28.46 -9.81 -46.83
CA PHE A 4 -28.39 -10.39 -45.48
C PHE A 4 -27.70 -9.37 -44.57
N ARG A 5 -28.47 -8.63 -43.74
CA ARG A 5 -27.94 -7.63 -42.80
C ARG A 5 -27.45 -8.36 -41.54
N CYS A 6 -26.15 -8.63 -41.49
CA CYS A 6 -25.46 -9.05 -40.26
C CYS A 6 -25.31 -7.82 -39.35
N TYR A 7 -26.08 -7.75 -38.27
CA TYR A 7 -25.91 -6.75 -37.22
C TYR A 7 -24.67 -7.11 -36.40
N LEU A 8 -23.59 -6.35 -36.55
CA LEU A 8 -22.37 -6.48 -35.75
C LEU A 8 -22.55 -5.68 -34.45
N THR A 9 -22.95 -6.35 -33.37
CA THR A 9 -23.04 -5.74 -32.03
C THR A 9 -21.62 -5.65 -31.44
N LEU A 10 -21.02 -4.45 -31.50
CA LEU A 10 -19.73 -4.17 -30.89
C LEU A 10 -19.91 -3.95 -29.36
N LEU A 11 -19.65 -4.99 -28.56
CA LEU A 11 -19.59 -4.91 -27.11
C LEU A 11 -18.28 -4.22 -26.70
N ILE A 12 -18.35 -2.92 -26.40
CA ILE A 12 -17.22 -2.15 -25.87
C ILE A 12 -17.04 -2.55 -24.39
N PHE A 13 -16.03 -3.38 -24.11
CA PHE A 13 -15.53 -3.59 -22.76
C PHE A 13 -14.71 -2.37 -22.37
N ILE A 14 -15.27 -1.49 -21.53
CA ILE A 14 -14.51 -0.42 -20.89
C ILE A 14 -13.56 -1.11 -19.88
N GLN A 15 -12.29 -1.24 -20.27
CA GLN A 15 -11.23 -1.66 -19.37
C GLN A 15 -10.97 -0.49 -18.41
N PHE A 16 -11.53 -0.55 -17.20
CA PHE A 16 -11.13 0.36 -16.12
C PHE A 16 -9.75 -0.08 -15.63
N THR A 17 -8.69 0.47 -16.21
CA THR A 17 -7.35 0.36 -15.63
C THR A 17 -7.31 1.30 -14.42
N LEU A 18 -7.61 0.78 -13.23
CA LEU A 18 -7.33 1.51 -11.99
C LEU A 18 -5.81 1.68 -11.92
N ALA A 19 -5.31 2.92 -12.00
CA ALA A 19 -3.86 3.15 -11.93
C ALA A 19 -3.32 2.61 -10.60
N GLN A 20 -2.32 1.75 -10.69
CA GLN A 20 -1.96 0.81 -9.63
C GLN A 20 -0.80 1.33 -8.78
N PHE A 21 -0.84 0.98 -7.49
CA PHE A 21 0.27 1.11 -6.56
C PHE A 21 0.63 -0.28 -6.05
N ARG A 22 1.93 -0.59 -5.95
CA ARG A 22 2.42 -1.87 -5.40
C ARG A 22 3.53 -1.63 -4.39
N LEU A 23 3.44 -2.25 -3.22
CA LEU A 23 4.58 -2.36 -2.31
C LEU A 23 5.51 -3.47 -2.83
N LEU A 24 6.77 -3.12 -3.08
CA LEU A 24 7.80 -4.06 -3.52
C LEU A 24 8.65 -4.54 -2.34
N PHE A 25 9.05 -3.61 -1.47
CA PHE A 25 9.82 -3.91 -0.26
C PHE A 25 9.32 -3.11 0.95
N PRO A 26 9.22 -3.72 2.13
CA PRO A 26 9.22 -5.16 2.33
C PRO A 26 7.97 -5.79 1.69
N ALA A 27 8.08 -7.02 1.17
CA ALA A 27 7.01 -7.63 0.36
C ALA A 27 5.67 -7.68 1.12
N PRO A 28 4.57 -7.21 0.53
CA PRO A 28 3.30 -7.00 1.23
C PRO A 28 2.68 -8.32 1.70
N ARG A 29 1.76 -8.24 2.67
CA ARG A 29 1.00 -9.41 3.13
C ARG A 29 0.11 -10.00 2.05
N GLY A 30 -0.33 -9.16 1.11
CA GLY A 30 -1.04 -9.59 -0.08
C GLY A 30 -1.05 -8.50 -1.14
N ASN A 31 -1.42 -8.90 -2.35
CA ASN A 31 -1.25 -8.11 -3.56
C ASN A 31 -2.55 -7.94 -4.36
N SER A 32 -3.71 -8.21 -3.76
CA SER A 32 -5.00 -7.99 -4.42
C SER A 32 -5.23 -6.51 -4.67
N GLU A 33 -5.22 -6.11 -5.93
CA GLU A 33 -5.45 -4.72 -6.38
C GLU A 33 -6.83 -4.19 -5.96
N VAL A 34 -7.84 -5.07 -5.96
CA VAL A 34 -9.21 -4.71 -5.57
C VAL A 34 -9.30 -4.43 -4.07
N ASN A 35 -8.57 -5.21 -3.26
CA ASN A 35 -8.68 -5.11 -1.81
C ASN A 35 -7.90 -3.94 -1.24
N GLN A 36 -6.92 -3.38 -1.96
CA GLN A 36 -6.10 -2.26 -1.50
C GLN A 36 -6.92 -1.02 -1.12
N LEU A 37 -8.12 -0.85 -1.66
CA LEU A 37 -9.03 0.25 -1.31
C LEU A 37 -9.74 0.06 0.05
N ILE A 38 -9.61 -1.12 0.67
CA ILE A 38 -10.29 -1.49 1.91
C ILE A 38 -9.39 -1.18 3.11
N PRO A 39 -9.72 -0.19 3.96
CA PRO A 39 -8.93 0.08 5.16
C PRO A 39 -9.10 -1.02 6.22
N PRO A 40 -8.14 -1.16 7.15
CA PRO A 40 -6.88 -0.43 7.22
C PRO A 40 -5.72 -1.11 6.45
N CYS A 41 -5.83 -2.41 6.13
CA CYS A 41 -4.71 -3.20 5.62
C CYS A 41 -4.86 -3.67 4.17
N GLY A 42 -5.83 -3.14 3.43
CA GLY A 42 -6.16 -3.67 2.10
C GLY A 42 -6.84 -5.04 2.20
N ALA A 43 -7.73 -5.24 3.18
CA ALA A 43 -8.33 -6.52 3.59
C ALA A 43 -7.37 -7.61 4.11
N TYR A 44 -6.09 -7.28 4.36
CA TYR A 44 -5.09 -8.19 4.94
C TYR A 44 -4.83 -7.87 6.43
N ASP A 45 -5.91 -7.77 7.21
CA ASP A 45 -5.89 -7.34 8.62
C ASP A 45 -5.19 -8.35 9.54
N ILE A 46 -5.19 -9.63 9.16
CA ILE A 46 -4.57 -10.69 9.96
C ILE A 46 -3.07 -10.74 9.66
N THR A 47 -2.26 -10.66 10.72
CA THR A 47 -0.81 -10.74 10.60
C THR A 47 -0.38 -12.14 10.17
N ASN A 48 0.51 -12.22 9.18
CA ASN A 48 1.13 -13.49 8.77
C ASN A 48 2.40 -13.77 9.59
N GLN A 49 2.84 -15.02 9.65
CA GLN A 49 4.07 -15.38 10.38
C GLN A 49 5.37 -14.99 9.62
N SER A 50 5.26 -14.56 8.36
CA SER A 50 6.40 -14.25 7.49
C SER A 50 6.79 -12.78 7.58
N ARG A 51 7.65 -12.47 8.55
CA ARG A 51 8.21 -11.13 8.78
C ARG A 51 9.43 -10.88 7.91
N THR A 52 9.66 -9.61 7.57
CA THR A 52 10.85 -9.16 6.86
C THR A 52 11.69 -8.30 7.80
N GLN A 53 13.01 -8.53 7.80
CA GLN A 53 13.94 -7.68 8.54
C GLN A 53 14.12 -6.35 7.80
N VAL A 54 13.98 -5.25 8.53
CA VAL A 54 14.17 -3.89 8.02
C VAL A 54 15.30 -3.25 8.84
N PRO A 55 16.31 -2.61 8.20
CA PRO A 55 17.40 -1.97 8.92
C PRO A 55 16.90 -0.78 9.74
N LEU A 56 17.48 -0.52 10.91
CA LEU A 56 17.06 0.59 11.77
C LEU A 56 17.68 1.94 11.39
N GLU A 57 18.90 1.94 10.83
CA GLU A 57 19.66 3.16 10.55
C GLU A 57 19.23 3.85 9.26
N THR A 58 18.95 3.08 8.22
CA THR A 58 18.53 3.56 6.90
C THR A 58 17.29 2.81 6.39
N PRO A 59 16.18 2.81 7.15
CA PRO A 59 14.99 2.09 6.73
C PRO A 59 14.34 2.75 5.51
N PHE A 60 13.77 1.92 4.65
CA PHE A 60 12.99 2.35 3.51
C PHE A 60 11.88 1.34 3.22
N VAL A 61 10.84 1.82 2.54
CA VAL A 61 9.92 0.99 1.78
C VAL A 61 10.10 1.29 0.30
N GLU A 62 10.05 0.27 -0.54
CA GLU A 62 10.07 0.42 -1.99
C GLU A 62 8.66 0.19 -2.51
N ILE A 63 8.20 1.12 -3.34
CA ILE A 63 6.89 1.08 -3.96
C ILE A 63 7.04 1.23 -5.47
N ASP A 64 6.04 0.81 -6.23
CA ASP A 64 5.92 1.06 -7.66
C ASP A 64 4.56 1.70 -7.93
N SER A 65 4.57 2.88 -8.55
CA SER A 65 3.39 3.69 -8.83
C SER A 65 3.19 3.85 -10.33
N GLU A 66 1.98 3.67 -10.83
CA GLU A 66 1.62 4.01 -12.21
C GLU A 66 1.22 5.49 -12.38
N LEU A 67 1.13 6.26 -11.29
CA LEU A 67 0.76 7.66 -11.32
C LEU A 67 1.97 8.56 -11.12
N ASP A 68 1.98 9.67 -11.87
CA ASP A 68 2.99 10.70 -11.78
C ASP A 68 2.92 11.46 -10.46
N VAL A 69 1.73 11.74 -9.91
CA VAL A 69 1.62 12.52 -8.66
C VAL A 69 0.82 11.76 -7.61
N TYR A 70 1.44 11.57 -6.45
CA TYR A 70 0.79 10.93 -5.31
C TYR A 70 1.40 11.40 -3.98
N ASN A 71 0.58 11.29 -2.95
CA ASN A 71 0.99 11.46 -1.57
C ASN A 71 1.12 10.10 -0.91
N TYR A 72 2.07 9.97 0.01
CA TYR A 72 2.24 8.76 0.80
C TYR A 72 2.36 9.09 2.28
N SER A 73 1.93 8.15 3.10
CA SER A 73 2.22 8.09 4.53
C SER A 73 2.65 6.68 4.89
N ILE A 74 3.64 6.56 5.77
CA ILE A 74 4.14 5.30 6.29
C ILE A 74 3.97 5.32 7.79
N HIS A 75 3.31 4.29 8.31
CA HIS A 75 3.04 4.12 9.72
C HIS A 75 3.59 2.79 10.20
N ALA A 76 4.22 2.79 11.36
CA ALA A 76 4.66 1.58 12.06
C ALA A 76 3.68 1.31 13.20
N ILE A 77 3.02 0.15 13.15
CA ILE A 77 2.14 -0.33 14.21
C ILE A 77 2.94 -1.35 15.01
N VAL A 78 3.44 -0.92 16.17
CA VAL A 78 4.32 -1.74 17.02
C VAL A 78 3.52 -2.83 17.71
N GLY A 79 3.98 -4.08 17.60
CA GLY A 79 3.32 -5.23 18.17
C GLY A 79 3.41 -6.47 17.30
N ASN A 80 3.10 -7.62 17.90
CA ASN A 80 3.14 -8.90 17.19
C ASN A 80 1.90 -9.11 16.33
N ASN A 81 0.72 -8.88 16.87
CA ASN A 81 -0.55 -9.16 16.19
C ASN A 81 -1.48 -7.96 16.37
N PRO A 82 -1.22 -6.83 15.68
CA PRO A 82 -2.10 -5.68 15.76
C PRO A 82 -3.51 -6.05 15.28
N SER A 83 -4.50 -5.50 15.96
CA SER A 83 -5.89 -5.50 15.55
C SER A 83 -6.16 -4.37 14.57
N SER A 84 -7.27 -4.40 13.82
CA SER A 84 -7.63 -3.31 12.91
C SER A 84 -7.74 -1.95 13.63
N ALA A 85 -8.05 -1.93 14.93
CA ALA A 85 -8.10 -0.70 15.74
C ALA A 85 -6.72 -0.05 15.95
N ASP A 86 -5.63 -0.82 15.88
CA ASP A 86 -4.27 -0.33 16.11
C ASP A 86 -3.69 0.47 14.93
N PHE A 87 -4.35 0.41 13.78
CA PHE A 87 -3.96 1.13 12.57
C PHE A 87 -4.51 2.56 12.51
N PHE A 88 -5.24 2.99 13.53
CA PHE A 88 -5.74 4.35 13.64
C PHE A 88 -4.88 5.16 14.62
N GLY A 89 -4.64 6.43 14.31
CA GLY A 89 -3.72 7.31 15.05
C GLY A 89 -4.08 7.61 16.52
N THR A 90 -5.15 7.00 17.04
CA THR A 90 -5.52 7.04 18.45
C THR A 90 -4.88 5.92 19.28
N SER A 91 -4.33 4.88 18.64
CA SER A 91 -3.66 3.78 19.35
C SER A 91 -2.25 4.18 19.78
N SER A 92 -1.83 3.75 20.97
CA SER A 92 -0.46 3.93 21.46
C SER A 92 0.58 3.12 20.67
N SER A 93 0.13 2.08 19.96
CA SER A 93 0.96 1.26 19.09
C SER A 93 1.27 1.93 17.75
N TYR A 94 0.51 2.97 17.39
CA TYR A 94 0.61 3.65 16.10
C TYR A 94 1.70 4.72 16.12
N ILE A 95 2.62 4.64 15.16
CA ILE A 95 3.71 5.61 14.99
C ILE A 95 3.76 6.04 13.53
N SER A 96 3.62 7.33 13.26
CA SER A 96 3.89 7.88 11.93
C SER A 96 5.39 8.03 11.73
N VAL A 97 5.97 7.36 10.72
CA VAL A 97 7.42 7.32 10.51
C VAL A 97 7.86 8.11 9.28
N ALA A 98 6.97 8.33 8.32
CA ALA A 98 7.21 9.24 7.20
C ALA A 98 5.90 9.66 6.53
N SER A 99 5.93 10.80 5.86
CA SER A 99 4.94 11.19 4.88
C SER A 99 5.61 12.08 3.83
N GLY A 100 4.99 12.21 2.66
CA GLY A 100 5.51 13.07 1.61
C GLY A 100 4.71 13.00 0.33
N THR A 101 5.24 13.67 -0.68
CA THR A 101 4.71 13.70 -2.04
C THR A 101 5.78 13.21 -3.00
N ARG A 102 5.33 12.56 -4.07
CA ARG A 102 6.14 12.23 -5.24
C ARG A 102 5.44 12.76 -6.48
N ASP A 103 6.25 13.17 -7.43
CA ASP A 103 5.89 13.85 -8.68
C ASP A 103 6.43 13.10 -9.91
N HIS A 104 6.71 11.81 -9.74
CA HIS A 104 7.04 10.88 -10.81
C HIS A 104 6.43 9.49 -10.56
N ALA A 105 6.14 8.78 -11.65
CA ALA A 105 5.75 7.38 -11.64
C ALA A 105 6.96 6.43 -11.47
N ASN A 106 6.66 5.13 -11.45
CA ASN A 106 7.54 3.98 -11.29
C ASN A 106 8.07 3.77 -9.86
N ALA A 107 9.08 2.89 -9.76
CA ALA A 107 9.67 2.47 -8.52
C ALA A 107 10.28 3.65 -7.73
N SER A 108 9.99 3.72 -6.44
CA SER A 108 10.44 4.75 -5.52
C SER A 108 10.80 4.17 -4.17
N CYS A 109 12.01 4.47 -3.69
CA CYS A 109 12.42 4.19 -2.32
C CYS A 109 11.99 5.35 -1.41
N LEU A 110 11.06 5.07 -0.51
CA LEU A 110 10.56 6.00 0.48
C LEU A 110 11.31 5.75 1.79
N GLN A 111 12.33 6.58 2.02
CA GLN A 111 13.07 6.57 3.26
C GLN A 111 12.21 7.07 4.41
N PHE A 112 12.44 6.51 5.58
CA PHE A 112 11.80 6.94 6.82
C PHE A 112 12.77 6.81 7.99
N SER A 113 12.36 7.24 9.17
CA SER A 113 13.14 7.03 10.39
C SER A 113 12.24 6.51 11.50
N PHE A 114 12.78 5.58 12.28
CA PHE A 114 12.10 5.11 13.47
C PHE A 114 12.43 6.03 14.67
N PRO A 115 11.46 6.29 15.55
CA PRO A 115 11.75 6.95 16.83
C PRO A 115 12.63 6.08 17.73
N GLN A 116 13.29 6.72 18.71
CA GLN A 116 14.28 6.07 19.59
C GLN A 116 13.74 4.90 20.43
N ASN A 117 12.43 4.76 20.57
CA ASN A 117 11.79 3.68 21.31
C ASN A 117 11.67 2.37 20.50
N ILE A 118 12.01 2.35 19.21
CA ILE A 118 12.08 1.13 18.41
C ILE A 118 13.52 0.61 18.42
N SER A 119 13.69 -0.64 18.81
CA SER A 119 15.00 -1.29 18.95
C SER A 119 15.07 -2.59 18.13
N SER A 120 16.28 -3.12 17.96
CA SER A 120 16.49 -4.38 17.23
C SER A 120 15.62 -5.50 17.79
N GLY A 121 14.96 -6.25 16.90
CA GLY A 121 14.03 -7.33 17.28
C GLY A 121 12.61 -6.86 17.62
N THR A 122 12.34 -5.55 17.60
CA THR A 122 10.98 -5.02 17.74
C THR A 122 10.14 -5.41 16.53
N ASN A 123 9.06 -6.16 16.77
CA ASN A 123 8.09 -6.47 15.73
C ASN A 123 7.14 -5.30 15.54
N ALA A 124 6.93 -4.92 14.28
CA ALA A 124 5.94 -3.94 13.88
C ALA A 124 5.30 -4.36 12.55
N THR A 125 4.15 -3.75 12.26
CA THR A 125 3.54 -3.76 10.94
C THR A 125 3.80 -2.41 10.28
N LEU A 126 4.39 -2.39 9.10
CA LEU A 126 4.48 -1.18 8.29
C LEU A 126 3.23 -1.08 7.44
N GLN A 127 2.46 -0.01 7.63
CA GLN A 127 1.33 0.36 6.79
C GLN A 127 1.75 1.50 5.86
N VAL A 128 1.63 1.26 4.56
CA VAL A 128 1.79 2.29 3.55
C VAL A 128 0.41 2.72 3.09
N VAL A 129 0.12 4.00 3.29
CA VAL A 129 -1.08 4.68 2.81
C VAL A 129 -0.69 5.50 1.60
N TYR A 130 -1.19 5.09 0.45
CA TYR A 130 -0.97 5.75 -0.83
C TYR A 130 -2.22 6.54 -1.21
N ASN A 131 -2.10 7.85 -1.40
CA ASN A 131 -3.22 8.75 -1.68
C ASN A 131 -2.99 9.46 -3.01
N SER A 132 -3.89 9.25 -3.95
CA SER A 132 -3.83 9.79 -5.30
C SER A 132 -5.20 10.31 -5.74
N SER A 133 -5.27 10.90 -6.94
CA SER A 133 -6.54 11.30 -7.55
C SER A 133 -7.53 10.15 -7.73
N ASN A 134 -7.05 8.90 -7.77
CA ASN A 134 -7.87 7.71 -8.01
C ASN A 134 -8.41 7.08 -6.72
N GLY A 135 -7.93 7.54 -5.57
CA GLY A 135 -8.36 7.04 -4.26
C GLY A 135 -7.21 6.88 -3.27
N ILE A 136 -7.57 6.30 -2.12
CA ILE A 136 -6.65 5.99 -1.03
C ILE A 136 -6.50 4.47 -0.94
N TYR A 137 -5.25 4.01 -1.00
CA TYR A 137 -4.88 2.62 -1.07
C TYR A 137 -4.00 2.26 0.12
N PHE A 138 -4.17 1.04 0.60
CA PHE A 138 -3.54 0.53 1.80
C PHE A 138 -2.81 -0.77 1.48
N GLN A 139 -1.54 -0.83 1.83
CA GLN A 139 -0.78 -2.08 1.87
C GLN A 139 0.01 -2.17 3.16
N VAL A 140 0.18 -3.41 3.64
CA VAL A 140 0.87 -3.67 4.91
C VAL A 140 1.90 -4.77 4.78
N LYS A 141 2.90 -4.72 5.66
CA LYS A 141 3.83 -5.81 5.93
C LYS A 141 4.03 -5.98 7.42
#